data_AF-A0AAJ1PPW4-F1
#
_entry.id   AF-A0AAJ1PPW4-F1
#
_cell.length_a   1.000
_cell.length_b   1.000
_cell.length_c   1.000
_cell.angle_alpha   90.00
_cell.angle_beta   90.00
_cell.angle_gamma   90.00
#
_symmetry.space_group_name_H-M   'P 1'
#
loop_
_entity.id
_entity.type
_entity.pdbx_description
1 polymer ?
#
loop_
_entity_poly.entity_id
_entity_poly.type
_entity_poly.pdbx_seq_one_letter_code
_entity_poly.pdbx_strand_id
1 'polypeptide(L)'
;MKEGKKKFNRTMKIMALSAVVVFLLLFYFGLRAGSIEERIVEKVKKFPEVQEYKDYPANITFLPRGKLTELAKNYPVIYGNITGDVYEIKFLSDGKGLLVLYDEKENKIIRVFEIVEVKIG
;
A
#
# COMPACT_ATOMS: atom_id res chain seq x y z
N MET A 1 5.01 7.89 -61.52
CA MET A 1 3.93 8.13 -60.52
C MET A 1 3.92 7.12 -59.34
N LYS A 2 5.10 6.72 -58.79
CA LYS A 2 5.19 5.69 -57.72
C LYS A 2 5.76 6.18 -56.37
N GLU A 3 6.30 7.40 -56.28
CA GLU A 3 6.99 7.87 -55.06
C GLU A 3 6.05 8.35 -53.95
N GLY A 4 4.85 8.85 -54.28
CA GLY A 4 3.88 9.33 -53.28
C GLY A 4 3.34 8.24 -52.35
N LYS A 5 3.14 7.01 -52.86
CA LYS A 5 2.63 5.88 -52.05
C LYS A 5 3.63 5.39 -51.00
N LYS A 6 4.94 5.53 -51.25
CA LYS A 6 5.99 5.01 -50.36
C LYS A 6 6.21 5.90 -49.13
N LYS A 7 6.08 7.22 -49.29
CA LYS A 7 6.10 8.18 -48.16
C LYS A 7 4.86 8.05 -47.28
N PHE A 8 3.67 7.94 -47.87
CA PHE A 8 2.40 7.80 -47.14
C PHE A 8 2.38 6.59 -46.20
N ASN A 9 2.88 5.44 -46.67
CA ASN A 9 3.00 4.23 -45.84
C ASN A 9 4.03 4.35 -44.70
N ARG A 10 5.06 5.20 -44.82
CA ARG A 10 6.02 5.44 -43.73
C ARG A 10 5.42 6.34 -42.65
N THR A 11 4.76 7.43 -43.05
CA THR A 11 4.13 8.36 -42.09
C THR A 11 3.01 7.69 -41.30
N MET A 12 2.18 6.87 -41.97
CA MET A 12 1.09 6.13 -41.33
C MET A 12 1.60 5.06 -40.35
N LYS A 13 2.73 4.39 -40.66
CA LYS A 13 3.40 3.47 -39.73
C LYS A 13 3.97 4.16 -38.49
N ILE A 14 4.52 5.36 -38.64
CA ILE A 14 5.05 6.14 -37.50
C ILE A 14 3.92 6.60 -36.59
N MET A 15 2.80 7.09 -37.15
CA MET A 15 1.63 7.47 -36.35
C MET A 15 1.03 6.29 -35.59
N ALA A 16 0.92 5.12 -36.23
CA ALA A 16 0.44 3.91 -35.58
C ALA A 16 1.38 3.47 -34.44
N LEU A 17 2.70 3.53 -34.65
CA LEU A 17 3.68 3.19 -33.63
C LEU A 17 3.63 4.16 -32.44
N SER A 18 3.49 5.46 -32.69
CA SER A 18 3.35 6.45 -31.61
C SER A 18 2.07 6.26 -30.80
N ALA A 19 0.96 5.88 -31.42
CA ALA A 19 -0.29 5.60 -30.72
C ALA A 19 -0.16 4.38 -29.80
N VAL A 20 0.53 3.32 -30.24
CA VAL A 20 0.80 2.13 -29.42
C VAL A 20 1.70 2.47 -28.24
N VAL A 21 2.75 3.29 -28.44
CA VAL A 21 3.64 3.71 -27.35
C VAL A 21 2.91 4.57 -26.32
N VAL A 22 2.08 5.51 -26.75
CA VAL A 22 1.27 6.33 -25.85
C VAL A 22 0.26 5.47 -25.08
N PHE A 23 -0.39 4.51 -25.75
CA PHE A 23 -1.31 3.58 -25.10
C PHE A 23 -0.60 2.69 -24.06
N LEU A 24 0.59 2.18 -24.38
CA LEU A 24 1.41 1.41 -23.43
C LEU A 24 1.88 2.26 -22.24
N LEU A 25 2.25 3.52 -22.47
CA LEU A 25 2.61 4.44 -21.39
C LEU A 25 1.40 4.73 -20.48
N LEU A 26 0.23 5.02 -21.05
CA LEU A 26 -1.00 5.23 -20.28
C LEU A 26 -1.40 3.98 -19.50
N PHE A 27 -1.22 2.80 -20.08
CA PHE A 27 -1.48 1.53 -19.39
C PHE A 27 -0.48 1.30 -18.24
N TYR A 28 0.80 1.60 -18.47
CA TYR A 28 1.87 1.48 -17.46
C TYR A 28 1.70 2.48 -16.30
N PHE A 29 1.25 3.71 -16.58
CA PHE A 29 0.94 4.71 -15.56
C PHE A 29 -0.39 4.46 -14.86
N GLY A 30 -1.41 3.96 -15.58
CA GLY A 30 -2.73 3.64 -15.02
C GLY A 30 -2.69 2.47 -14.04
N LEU A 31 -1.85 1.46 -14.29
CA LEU A 31 -1.59 0.35 -13.37
C LEU A 31 -0.83 0.77 -12.10
N ARG A 32 -0.14 1.92 -12.13
CA ARG A 32 0.68 2.41 -11.01
C ARG A 32 -0.08 3.25 -10.01
N ALA A 33 -1.35 3.58 -10.28
CA ALA A 33 -2.25 4.18 -9.32
C ALA A 33 -2.77 3.10 -8.34
N GLY A 34 -1.86 2.38 -7.69
CA GLY A 34 -2.20 1.50 -6.58
C GLY A 34 -2.96 2.29 -5.50
N SER A 35 -3.85 1.60 -4.80
CA SER A 35 -4.63 2.23 -3.73
C SER A 35 -3.69 2.83 -2.68
N ILE A 36 -4.16 3.84 -1.94
CA ILE A 36 -3.37 4.42 -0.83
C ILE A 36 -2.97 3.32 0.16
N GLU A 37 -3.87 2.35 0.36
CA GLU A 37 -3.67 1.16 1.18
C GLU A 37 -2.51 0.29 0.71
N GLU A 38 -2.45 -0.05 -0.58
CA GLU A 38 -1.34 -0.84 -1.16
C GLU A 38 0.00 -0.13 -0.95
N ARG A 39 0.06 1.18 -1.17
CA ARG A 39 1.29 1.97 -0.97
C ARG A 39 1.74 1.98 0.49
N ILE A 40 0.81 2.07 1.43
CA ILE A 40 1.14 2.02 2.87
C ILE A 40 1.68 0.64 3.24
N VAL A 41 1.05 -0.44 2.76
CA VAL A 41 1.52 -1.80 3.00
C VAL A 41 2.90 -2.02 2.42
N GLU A 42 3.16 -1.56 1.19
CA GLU A 42 4.48 -1.64 0.58
C GLU A 42 5.56 -0.88 1.38
N LYS A 43 5.23 0.28 1.96
CA LYS A 43 6.15 1.01 2.85
C LYS A 43 6.42 0.21 4.11
N VAL A 44 5.36 -0.30 4.75
CA VAL A 44 5.43 -1.02 6.04
C VAL A 44 6.17 -2.36 5.91
N LYS A 45 6.02 -3.07 4.78
CA LYS A 45 6.75 -4.32 4.50
C LYS A 45 8.27 -4.15 4.34
N LYS A 46 8.77 -2.92 4.24
CA LYS A 46 10.23 -2.65 4.19
C LYS A 46 10.87 -2.66 5.57
N PHE A 47 10.08 -2.53 6.62
CA PHE A 47 10.57 -2.51 8.00
C PHE A 47 10.97 -3.92 8.45
N PRO A 48 12.10 -4.08 9.16
CA PRO A 48 12.60 -5.38 9.59
C PRO A 48 11.61 -6.13 10.50
N GLU A 49 10.84 -5.41 11.32
CA GLU A 49 9.85 -5.95 12.26
C GLU A 49 8.67 -6.63 11.54
N VAL A 50 8.44 -6.32 10.27
CA VAL A 50 7.30 -6.82 9.48
C VAL A 50 7.71 -7.92 8.51
N GLN A 51 9.02 -8.17 8.32
CA GLN A 51 9.51 -9.09 7.29
C GLN A 51 8.97 -10.52 7.42
N GLU A 52 8.78 -11.02 8.64
CA GLU A 52 8.22 -12.35 8.89
C GLU A 52 6.74 -12.46 8.45
N TYR A 53 6.02 -11.34 8.47
CA TYR A 53 4.58 -11.27 8.20
C TYR A 53 4.27 -10.68 6.82
N LYS A 54 5.28 -10.37 6.01
CA LYS A 54 5.13 -9.65 4.73
C LYS A 54 4.23 -10.38 3.71
N ASP A 55 4.10 -11.69 3.83
CA ASP A 55 3.29 -12.50 2.91
C ASP A 55 1.86 -12.72 3.42
N TYR A 56 1.53 -12.22 4.61
CA TYR A 56 0.21 -12.34 5.21
C TYR A 56 -0.74 -11.28 4.62
N PRO A 57 -2.05 -11.55 4.54
CA PRO A 57 -3.04 -10.54 4.19
C PRO A 57 -3.00 -9.40 5.20
N ALA A 58 -2.89 -8.18 4.70
CA ALA A 58 -2.87 -6.96 5.50
C ALA A 58 -4.26 -6.30 5.49
N ASN A 59 -4.83 -6.07 6.67
CA ASN A 59 -6.01 -5.23 6.85
C ASN A 59 -5.59 -3.87 7.40
N ILE A 60 -5.93 -2.79 6.70
CA ILE A 60 -5.53 -1.43 7.04
C ILE A 60 -6.75 -0.65 7.53
N THR A 61 -6.58 0.11 8.59
CA THR A 61 -7.58 1.05 9.09
C THR A 61 -6.92 2.38 9.39
N PHE A 62 -7.44 3.46 8.82
CA PHE A 62 -7.03 4.81 9.20
C PHE A 62 -7.64 5.17 10.56
N LEU A 63 -6.78 5.60 11.49
CA LEU A 63 -7.15 6.00 12.85
C LEU A 63 -6.83 7.48 13.06
N PRO A 64 -7.82 8.37 12.91
CA PRO A 64 -7.64 9.78 13.24
C PRO A 64 -7.49 9.95 14.75
N ARG A 65 -6.85 11.04 15.17
CA ARG A 65 -6.56 11.36 16.59
C ARG A 65 -7.78 11.21 17.52
N GLY A 66 -8.97 11.61 17.08
CA GLY A 66 -10.19 11.46 17.87
C GLY A 66 -10.50 10.00 18.22
N LYS A 67 -10.44 9.12 17.22
CA LYS A 67 -10.66 7.67 17.38
C LYS A 67 -9.56 7.01 18.21
N LEU A 68 -8.31 7.44 18.06
CA LEU A 68 -7.20 6.99 18.92
C LEU A 68 -7.44 7.36 20.39
N THR A 69 -7.96 8.56 20.65
CA THR A 69 -8.25 9.02 22.02
C THR A 69 -9.33 8.15 22.67
N GLU A 70 -10.33 7.71 21.90
CA GLU A 70 -11.35 6.77 22.37
C GLU A 70 -10.79 5.37 22.61
N LEU A 71 -10.02 4.83 21.66
CA LEU A 71 -9.39 3.51 21.77
C LEU A 71 -8.38 3.46 22.93
N ALA A 72 -7.66 4.54 23.19
CA ALA A 72 -6.70 4.64 24.29
C ALA A 72 -7.35 4.55 25.67
N LYS A 73 -8.65 4.85 25.82
CA LYS A 73 -9.36 4.66 27.09
C LYS A 73 -9.52 3.18 27.43
N ASN A 74 -9.78 2.35 26.41
CA ASN A 74 -10.01 0.92 26.58
C ASN A 74 -8.71 0.10 26.48
N TYR A 75 -7.80 0.53 25.62
CA TYR A 75 -6.54 -0.16 25.33
C TYR A 75 -5.35 0.81 25.38
N PRO A 76 -5.05 1.41 26.56
CA PRO A 76 -4.01 2.42 26.70
C PRO A 76 -2.61 1.91 26.36
N VAL A 77 -2.35 0.62 26.54
CA VAL A 77 -1.06 0.00 26.20
C VAL A 77 -0.82 -0.02 24.69
N ILE A 78 -1.88 -0.10 23.88
CA ILE A 78 -1.77 -0.15 22.42
C ILE A 78 -1.81 1.27 21.84
N TYR A 79 -2.80 2.08 22.23
CA TYR A 79 -3.07 3.37 21.58
C TYR A 79 -2.71 4.60 22.42
N GLY A 80 -2.25 4.42 23.67
CA GLY A 80 -1.92 5.53 24.56
C GLY A 80 -0.71 6.33 24.09
N ASN A 81 -0.74 7.64 24.37
CA ASN A 81 0.33 8.59 24.04
C ASN A 81 0.70 8.68 22.55
N ILE A 82 -0.18 8.24 21.65
CA ILE A 82 0.00 8.43 20.22
C ILE A 82 -0.51 9.83 19.85
N THR A 83 0.39 10.64 19.30
CA THR A 83 0.09 12.00 18.85
C THR A 83 -0.08 12.00 17.34
N GLY A 84 -1.24 12.44 16.84
CA GLY A 84 -1.51 12.55 15.41
C GLY A 84 -2.42 11.45 14.88
N ASP A 85 -2.43 11.29 13.56
CA ASP A 85 -3.21 10.29 12.84
C ASP A 85 -2.29 9.14 12.42
N VAL A 86 -2.77 7.92 12.51
CA VAL A 86 -1.96 6.72 12.21
C VAL A 86 -2.76 5.72 11.41
N TYR A 87 -2.04 4.79 10.78
CA TYR A 87 -2.62 3.61 10.16
C TYR A 87 -2.40 2.42 11.07
N GLU A 88 -3.50 1.75 11.42
CA GLU A 88 -3.47 0.42 12.02
C GLU A 88 -3.42 -0.62 10.91
N ILE A 89 -2.42 -1.49 10.95
CA ILE A 89 -2.19 -2.51 9.94
C ILE A 89 -2.11 -3.86 10.64
N LYS A 90 -3.00 -4.78 10.29
CA LYS A 90 -3.05 -6.14 10.85
C LYS A 90 -2.65 -7.15 9.80
N PHE A 91 -1.57 -7.87 10.05
CA PHE A 91 -1.16 -9.05 9.30
C PHE A 91 -1.67 -10.28 10.05
N LEU A 92 -2.61 -11.04 9.49
CA LEU A 92 -3.21 -12.19 10.18
C LEU A 92 -3.02 -13.47 9.35
N SER A 93 -2.59 -14.54 10.00
CA SER A 93 -2.57 -15.91 9.47
C SER A 93 -2.93 -16.88 10.60
N ASP A 94 -3.33 -18.11 10.26
CA ASP A 94 -3.89 -19.06 11.22
C ASP A 94 -3.01 -19.23 12.47
N GLY A 95 -3.50 -18.73 13.62
CA GLY A 95 -2.83 -18.83 14.92
C GLY A 95 -1.77 -17.77 15.23
N LYS A 96 -1.40 -16.89 14.28
CA LYS A 96 -0.39 -15.84 14.49
C LYS A 96 -0.68 -14.58 13.68
N GLY A 97 -0.38 -13.43 14.25
CA GLY A 97 -0.48 -12.16 13.52
C GLY A 97 0.40 -11.07 14.08
N LEU A 98 0.35 -9.92 13.41
CA LEU A 98 1.07 -8.71 13.77
C LEU A 98 0.15 -7.50 13.64
N LEU A 99 0.04 -6.72 14.70
CA LEU A 99 -0.55 -5.39 14.70
C LEU A 99 0.57 -4.36 14.59
N VAL A 100 0.50 -3.48 13.60
CA VAL A 100 1.44 -2.38 13.39
C VAL A 100 0.69 -1.07 13.42
N LEU A 101 1.19 -0.11 14.20
CA LEU A 101 0.73 1.28 14.16
C LEU A 101 1.78 2.10 13.43
N TYR A 102 1.41 2.64 12.26
CA TYR A 102 2.32 3.32 11.34
C TYR A 102 1.93 4.78 11.15
N ASP A 103 2.90 5.68 11.30
CA ASP A 103 2.78 7.10 10.97
C ASP A 103 3.29 7.33 9.54
N GLU A 104 2.38 7.70 8.63
CA GLU A 104 2.75 7.96 7.25
C GLU A 104 3.57 9.25 7.09
N LYS A 105 3.29 10.30 7.87
CA LYS A 105 3.95 11.61 7.74
C LYS A 105 5.42 11.51 8.11
N GLU A 106 5.70 10.78 9.18
CA GLU A 106 7.06 10.53 9.65
C GLU A 106 7.69 9.28 9.04
N ASN A 107 6.92 8.50 8.26
CA ASN A 107 7.34 7.23 7.69
C ASN A 107 8.00 6.31 8.73
N LYS A 108 7.33 6.10 9.86
CA LYS A 108 7.84 5.32 10.99
C LYS A 108 6.78 4.38 11.54
N ILE A 109 7.22 3.23 12.03
CA ILE A 109 6.40 2.38 12.89
C ILE A 109 6.45 2.95 14.31
N ILE A 110 5.29 3.26 14.87
CA ILE A 110 5.16 3.75 16.24
C ILE A 110 5.19 2.56 17.21
N ARG A 111 4.44 1.50 16.91
CA ARG A 111 4.34 0.29 17.75
C ARG A 111 4.07 -0.94 16.92
N VAL A 112 4.52 -2.07 17.47
CA VAL A 112 4.28 -3.41 16.95
C VAL A 112 3.80 -4.30 18.09
N PHE A 113 2.77 -5.09 17.85
CA PHE A 113 2.29 -6.10 18.79
C PHE A 113 2.07 -7.41 18.06
N GLU A 114 2.66 -8.48 18.57
CA GLU A 114 2.33 -9.83 18.11
C GLU A 114 0.93 -10.20 18.59
N ILE A 115 0.13 -10.73 17.67
CA ILE A 115 -1.19 -11.29 17.94
C ILE A 115 -1.00 -12.80 18.02
N VAL A 116 -1.17 -13.36 19.22
CA VAL A 116 -1.22 -14.81 19.39
C VAL A 116 -2.69 -15.18 19.57
N GLU A 117 -3.23 -15.91 18.61
CA GLU A 117 -4.59 -16.41 18.73
C GLU A 117 -4.58 -17.55 19.75
N VAL A 118 -5.05 -17.28 20.97
CA VAL A 118 -5.23 -18.32 21.97
C VAL A 118 -6.42 -19.15 21.51
N LYS A 119 -6.16 -20.36 20.99
CA LYS A 119 -7.20 -21.38 20.86
C LYS A 119 -7.72 -21.66 22.27
N ILE A 120 -8.84 -21.05 22.62
CA ILE A 120 -9.63 -21.45 23.78
C ILE A 120 -10.23 -22.81 23.38
N GLY A 121 -9.51 -23.87 23.72
CA GLY A 121 -9.95 -25.26 23.56
C GLY A 121 -11.02 -25.62 24.57
#